data_AF-A0A6B3FNF9-F1
#
_entry.id   AF-A0A6B3FNF9-F1
#
_cell.length_a   1.000
_cell.length_b   1.000
_cell.length_c   1.000
_cell.angle_alpha   90.00
_cell.angle_beta   90.00
_cell.angle_gamma   90.00
#
_symmetry.space_group_name_H-M   'P 1'
#
loop_
_entity.id
_entity.type
_entity.pdbx_description
1 polymer ?
#
loop_
_entity_poly.entity_id
_entity_poly.type
_entity_poly.pdbx_seq_one_letter_code
_entity_poly.pdbx_strand_id
1 'polypeptide(L)' 'QVSAERVSQVRRIVAAHLRHWSLDLHVRPVCRALDELLTNVHRHVGDGNSCVLELRWTGRHVTVSVADNSARMPRLLPAG' A
#
# COMPACT_ATOMS: atom_id res chain seq x y z
N GLN A 1 -10.59 6.00 -5.68
CA GLN A 1 -9.65 7.05 -6.09
C GLN A 1 -8.56 7.19 -5.05
N VAL A 2 -7.29 7.16 -5.50
CA VAL A 2 -6.11 7.37 -4.66
C VAL A 2 -5.92 8.88 -4.48
N SER A 3 -6.16 9.39 -3.26
CA SER A 3 -5.91 10.78 -2.87
C SER A 3 -5.02 10.82 -1.63
N ALA A 4 -4.30 11.92 -1.37
CA ALA A 4 -3.40 12.04 -0.22
C ALA A 4 -4.11 11.79 1.14
N GLU A 5 -5.37 12.24 1.25
CA GLU A 5 -6.20 11.98 2.42
C GLU A 5 -6.54 10.48 2.56
N ARG A 6 -6.91 9.81 1.46
CA ARG A 6 -7.15 8.36 1.43
C ARG A 6 -5.90 7.58 1.78
N VAL A 7 -4.73 7.98 1.30
CA VAL A 7 -3.44 7.35 1.63
C VAL A 7 -3.19 7.45 3.15
N SER A 8 -3.38 8.63 3.72
CA SER A 8 -3.23 8.86 5.17
C SER A 8 -4.22 8.00 5.97
N GLN A 9 -5.47 7.90 5.54
CA GLN A 9 -6.49 7.06 6.17
C GLN A 9 -6.10 5.57 6.13
N VAL A 10 -5.66 5.08 4.97
CA VAL A 10 -5.22 3.69 4.76
C VAL A 10 -4.06 3.34 5.68
N ARG A 11 -3.05 4.22 5.81
CA ARG A 11 -1.93 4.01 6.73
C ARG A 11 -2.39 3.84 8.18
N ARG A 12 -3.34 4.65 8.64
CA ARG A 12 -3.88 4.53 10.00
C ARG A 12 -4.58 3.19 10.21
N ILE A 13 -5.38 2.75 9.23
CA ILE A 13 -6.09 1.46 9.29
C ILE A 13 -5.09 0.31 9.34
N VAL A 14 -4.09 0.30 8.46
CA VAL A 14 -3.06 -0.75 8.45
C VAL A 14 -2.26 -0.75 9.74
N ALA A 15 -1.85 0.42 10.23
CA ALA A 15 -1.15 0.53 11.52
C ALA A 15 -1.99 -0.02 12.68
N ALA A 16 -3.31 0.21 12.68
CA ALA A 16 -4.20 -0.35 13.68
C ALA A 16 -4.26 -1.88 13.62
N HIS A 17 -4.38 -2.47 12.43
CA HIS A 17 -4.36 -3.94 12.28
C HIS A 17 -3.03 -4.57 12.71
N LEU A 18 -1.90 -3.96 12.33
CA LEU A 18 -0.58 -4.45 12.72
C LEU A 18 -0.41 -4.43 14.25
N ARG A 19 -0.81 -3.35 14.92
CA ARG A 19 -0.79 -3.29 16.39
C ARG A 19 -1.73 -4.30 17.02
N HIS A 20 -2.92 -4.49 16.45
CA HIS A 20 -3.86 -5.49 16.92
C HIS A 20 -3.28 -6.92 16.85
N TRP A 21 -2.42 -7.20 15.86
CA TRP A 21 -1.68 -8.46 15.76
C TRP A 21 -0.34 -8.48 16.51
N SER A 22 -0.05 -7.47 17.35
CA SER A 22 1.22 -7.32 18.08
C SER A 22 2.46 -7.23 17.17
N LEU A 23 2.31 -6.61 15.99
CA LEU A 23 3.37 -6.42 14.99
C LEU A 23 3.89 -4.97 14.95
N ASP A 24 4.01 -4.31 16.10
CA ASP A 24 4.39 -2.89 16.22
C ASP A 24 5.66 -2.50 15.46
N LEU A 25 6.67 -3.38 15.48
CA LEU A 25 7.93 -3.16 14.76
C LEU A 25 7.75 -3.09 13.23
N HIS A 26 6.68 -3.71 12.70
CA HIS A 26 6.37 -3.73 11.28
C HIS A 26 5.57 -2.52 10.82
N VAL A 27 5.02 -1.71 11.73
CA VAL A 27 4.18 -0.55 11.38
C VAL A 27 4.93 0.42 10.48
N ARG A 28 6.17 0.79 10.85
CA ARG A 28 6.98 1.73 10.05
C ARG A 28 7.33 1.20 8.66
N PRO A 29 7.95 0.01 8.50
CA PRO A 29 8.32 -0.49 7.17
C PRO A 29 7.09 -0.76 6.29
N VAL A 30 5.99 -1.27 6.84
CA VAL A 30 4.77 -1.52 6.06
C VAL A 30 4.12 -0.21 5.61
N CYS A 31 4.01 0.80 6.49
CA CYS A 31 3.48 2.11 6.07
C CYS A 31 4.32 2.74 4.96
N ARG A 32 5.65 2.62 5.02
CA ARG A 32 6.54 3.11 3.97
C ARG A 32 6.33 2.37 2.66
N ALA A 33 6.26 1.04 2.68
CA ALA A 33 5.98 0.24 1.49
C ALA A 33 4.62 0.61 0.85
N LEU A 34 3.61 0.87 1.69
CA LEU A 34 2.30 1.32 1.22
C LEU A 34 2.35 2.69 0.54
N ASP A 35 3.12 3.64 1.09
CA ASP A 35 3.30 4.95 0.45
C ASP A 35 3.84 4.77 -0.96
N GLU A 36 4.92 3.99 -1.11
CA GLU A 36 5.57 3.76 -2.41
C GLU A 36 4.62 3.05 -3.41
N LEU A 37 3.91 2.02 -2.96
CA LEU A 37 2.97 1.28 -3.81
C LEU A 37 1.80 2.16 -4.26
N LEU A 38 1.21 2.94 -3.35
CA LEU A 38 0.09 3.83 -3.67
C LEU A 38 0.52 5.02 -4.53
N THR A 39 1.72 5.57 -4.31
CA THR A 39 2.31 6.58 -5.21
C THR A 39 2.55 6.01 -6.59
N ASN A 40 3.02 4.76 -6.69
CA ASN A 40 3.18 4.08 -7.98
C ASN A 40 1.84 3.92 -8.71
N VAL A 41 0.78 3.49 -8.00
CA VAL A 41 -0.57 3.40 -8.59
C VAL A 41 -1.03 4.77 -9.09
N HIS A 42 -0.93 5.81 -8.26
CA HIS A 42 -1.37 7.15 -8.65
C HIS A 42 -0.62 7.66 -9.89
N ARG A 43 0.71 7.46 -9.95
CA ARG A 43 1.55 7.92 -11.07
C ARG A 43 1.30 7.17 -12.38
N HIS A 44 1.09 5.85 -12.32
CA HIS A 44 1.07 5.01 -13.53
C HIS A 44 -0.33 4.68 -14.05
N VAL A 45 -1.34 4.75 -13.18
CA VAL A 45 -2.71 4.32 -13.49
C VAL A 45 -3.62 5.54 -13.74
N GLY A 46 -3.24 6.73 -13.26
CA GLY A 46 -3.95 7.98 -13.49
C GLY A 46 -5.22 8.15 -12.64
N ASP A 47 -5.82 9.34 -12.72
CA ASP A 47 -6.99 9.71 -11.93
C ASP A 47 -8.24 8.88 -12.29
N GLY A 48 -9.07 8.62 -11.30
CA GLY A 48 -10.33 7.87 -11.47
C GLY A 48 -10.24 6.36 -11.25
N ASN A 49 -9.03 5.79 -11.19
CA ASN A 49 -8.86 4.35 -10.99
C ASN A 49 -8.95 3.93 -9.51
N SER A 50 -9.38 2.68 -9.30
CA SER A 50 -9.44 2.02 -7.99
C SER A 50 -8.27 1.08 -7.82
N CYS A 51 -7.81 0.94 -6.58
CA CYS A 51 -6.86 -0.08 -6.18
C CYS A 51 -7.41 -0.83 -4.96
N VAL A 52 -7.04 -2.09 -4.86
CA VAL A 52 -7.36 -2.97 -3.75
C VAL A 52 -6.12 -3.13 -2.89
N LEU A 53 -6.28 -2.93 -1.59
CA LEU A 53 -5.27 -3.25 -0.59
C LEU A 53 -5.72 -4.51 0.15
N GLU A 54 -4.90 -5.55 0.10
CA GLU A 54 -5.09 -6.76 0.90
C GLU A 54 -4.04 -6.83 2.00
N LEU A 55 -4.50 -7.08 3.23
CA LEU A 55 -3.66 -7.32 4.39
C LEU A 55 -4.00 -8.70 4.96
N ARG A 56 -3.02 -9.61 4.90
CA ARG A 56 -3.20 -11.01 5.32
C ARG A 56 -2.19 -11.36 6.41
N TRP A 57 -2.68 -11.92 7.51
CA TRP A 57 -1.86 -12.38 8.63
C TRP A 57 -2.12 -13.86 8.91
N THR A 58 -1.04 -14.64 9.01
CA THR A 58 -1.15 -16.10 9.24
C THR A 58 -0.73 -16.54 10.65
N GLY A 59 -0.47 -15.61 11.57
CA GLY A 59 0.20 -15.90 12.85
C GLY A 59 1.73 -15.95 12.74
N ARG A 60 2.29 -16.01 11.54
CA ARG A 60 3.74 -16.09 11.29
C ARG A 60 4.24 -15.08 10.26
N HIS A 61 3.47 -14.83 9.22
CA HIS A 61 3.82 -13.91 8.15
C HIS A 61 2.70 -12.91 7.92
N VAL A 62 3.07 -11.65 7.74
CA VAL A 62 2.18 -10.61 7.23
C VAL A 62 2.47 -10.41 5.75
N THR A 63 1.42 -10.43 4.93
CA THR A 63 1.49 -10.08 3.51
C THR A 63 0.66 -8.83 3.29
N VAL A 64 1.25 -7.88 2.57
CA VAL A 64 0.63 -6.62 2.18
C VAL A 64 0.68 -6.55 0.66
N SER A 65 -0.48 -6.51 0.03
CA SER A 65 -0.59 -6.49 -1.43
C SER A 65 -1.41 -5.30 -1.88
N VAL A 66 -0.91 -4.55 -2.85
CA VAL A 66 -1.66 -3.49 -3.53
C VAL A 66 -1.84 -3.93 -4.97
N ALA A 67 -3.08 -3.97 -5.43
CA ALA A 67 -3.43 -4.31 -6.80
C ALA A 67 -4.23 -3.15 -7.42
N ASP A 68 -3.80 -2.67 -8.58
CA ASP A 68 -4.59 -1.77 -9.41
C ASP A 68 -5.23 -2.52 -10.57
N ASN A 69 -6.04 -1.82 -11.38
CA ASN A 69 -6.75 -2.40 -12.52
C ASN A 69 -5.99 -2.25 -13.85
N SER A 70 -4.73 -1.78 -13.84
CA SER A 70 -3.92 -1.59 -15.03
C SER A 70 -3.31 -2.91 -15.50
N ALA A 71 -3.47 -3.22 -16.78
CA ALA A 71 -2.72 -4.30 -17.43
C ALA A 71 -1.26 -3.90 -17.77
N ARG A 72 -0.85 -2.65 -17.51
CA ARG A 72 0.51 -2.17 -17.81
C ARG A 72 1.44 -2.48 -16.66
N MET A 73 2.47 -3.26 -16.95
CA MET A 73 3.56 -3.49 -16.02
C MET A 73 4.32 -2.17 -15.76
N PRO A 74 4.63 -1.82 -14.50
CA PRO A 74 5.47 -0.66 -14.20
C PRO A 74 6.83 -0.78 -14.89
N ARG A 75 7.27 0.29 -15.56
CA ARG A 75 8.63 0.37 -16.08
C ARG A 75 9.53 0.94 -14.98
N LEU A 76 10.67 0.29 -14.73
CA LEU A 76 11.72 0.87 -13.89
C LEU A 76 12.19 2.18 -14.54
N LEU A 77 11.86 3.30 -13.93
CA LEU A 77 12.44 4.59 -14.30
C LEU A 77 13.84 4.68 -13.67
N PRO A 78 14.86 5.23 -14.35
CA PRO A 78 16.16 5.47 -13.75
C PRO A 78 15.99 6.32 -12.49
N ALA A 79 16.70 5.96 -11.41
CA ALA A 79 16.83 6.88 -10.29
C ALA A 79 17.57 8.12 -10.80
N GLY A 80 16.88 9.28 -10.77
CA GLY A 80 17.48 10.57 -11.07
C GLY A 80 18.45 11.02 -10.00
#